data_AF-A0A962KHQ1-F1
#
_entry.id   AF-A0A962KHQ1-F1
#
_cell.length_a   1.000
_cell.length_b   1.000
_cell.length_c   1.000
_cell.angle_alpha   90.00
_cell.angle_beta   90.00
_cell.angle_gamma   90.00
#
_symmetry.space_group_name_H-M   'P 1'
#
loop_
_entity.id
_entity.type
_entity.pdbx_description
1 polymer ?
#
loop_
_entity_poly.entity_id
_entity_poly.type
_entity_poly.pdbx_seq_one_letter_code
_entity_poly.pdbx_strand_id
1 'polypeptide(L)'
;MADASARYLALVRELSDRIVEAQRPIRILDSIKWCPRVRADFFASGCKVLPAVDAAYYRNNNPLEFQPLEVRGVLHQIERDIVRNLGQLNPLSTIMRRICREYQLVVRLLEARGTSDFNLISEELYGSASDVFHVGDPTLADLGTQMEAILINLLKNASMVESPKDIPAPQAVEMLNQRLLQVFPNAGIRVLLNDRMTADAAAGSDYLKIRSDACFNALDIDVLEVHEGWVHLGTTLNGMFQPWCTFLGKGPPSSTTTQEGLAVLTEILTMRSSPARLYRLINRVRAVTLAEDGAHFIEVYNYLREHNMSEDDSYSIAV
;
A
#
# COMPACT_ATOMS: atom_id res chain seq x y z
N MET A 1 0.01 -23.04 37.39
CA MET A 1 0.60 -22.91 36.04
C MET A 1 -0.45 -22.54 34.98
N ALA A 2 -1.62 -23.19 34.91
CA ALA A 2 -2.68 -22.83 33.96
C ALA A 2 -3.18 -21.37 34.10
N ASP A 3 -3.36 -20.90 35.33
CA ASP A 3 -3.83 -19.54 35.65
C ASP A 3 -2.85 -18.42 35.22
N ALA A 4 -1.54 -18.65 35.42
CA ALA A 4 -0.50 -17.71 34.99
C ALA A 4 -0.42 -17.58 33.46
N SER A 5 -0.65 -18.67 32.72
CA SER A 5 -0.70 -18.66 31.26
C SER A 5 -1.94 -17.92 30.75
N ALA A 6 -3.11 -18.17 31.33
CA ALA A 6 -4.34 -17.45 30.97
C ALA A 6 -4.22 -15.94 31.20
N ARG A 7 -3.64 -15.54 32.35
CA ARG A 7 -3.38 -14.13 32.65
C ARG A 7 -2.39 -13.48 31.68
N TYR A 8 -1.33 -14.20 31.31
CA TYR A 8 -0.37 -13.72 30.31
C TYR A 8 -1.04 -13.48 28.94
N LEU A 9 -1.84 -14.44 28.46
CA LEU A 9 -2.53 -14.33 27.19
C LEU A 9 -3.58 -13.20 27.17
N ALA A 10 -4.32 -13.03 28.27
CA ALA A 10 -5.25 -11.92 28.41
C ALA A 10 -4.54 -10.56 28.38
N LEU A 11 -3.39 -10.45 29.04
CA LEU A 11 -2.55 -9.24 29.02
C LEU A 11 -2.01 -8.94 27.62
N VAL A 12 -1.52 -9.96 26.89
CA VAL A 12 -1.08 -9.80 25.50
C VAL A 12 -2.21 -9.24 24.64
N ARG A 13 -3.42 -9.80 24.78
CA ARG A 13 -4.59 -9.33 24.06
C ARG A 13 -4.98 -7.90 24.40
N GLU A 14 -5.01 -7.55 25.68
CA GLU A 14 -5.31 -6.19 26.10
C GLU A 14 -4.35 -5.17 25.47
N LEU A 15 -3.05 -5.43 25.55
CA LEU A 15 -2.02 -4.56 24.95
C LEU A 15 -2.13 -4.52 23.42
N SER A 16 -2.47 -5.65 22.81
CA SER A 16 -2.67 -5.78 21.37
C SER A 16 -3.87 -4.97 20.89
N ASP A 17 -5.01 -5.09 21.56
CA ASP A 17 -6.23 -4.35 21.24
C ASP A 17 -5.99 -2.84 21.37
N ARG A 18 -5.23 -2.40 22.38
CA ARG A 18 -4.82 -0.99 22.52
C ARG A 18 -4.05 -0.46 21.30
N ILE A 19 -3.17 -1.25 20.68
CA ILE A 19 -2.48 -0.86 19.45
C ILE A 19 -3.48 -0.71 18.30
N VAL A 20 -4.37 -1.71 18.13
CA VAL A 20 -5.39 -1.72 17.07
C VAL A 20 -6.30 -0.50 17.15
N GLU A 21 -6.72 -0.13 18.37
CA GLU A 21 -7.52 1.07 18.63
C GLU A 21 -6.74 2.36 18.34
N ALA A 22 -5.51 2.47 18.84
CA ALA A 22 -4.69 3.67 18.70
C ALA A 22 -4.34 3.98 17.23
N GLN A 23 -4.15 2.96 16.39
CA GLN A 23 -3.84 3.16 14.97
C GLN A 23 -5.07 3.43 14.09
N ARG A 24 -6.29 3.12 14.56
CA ARG A 24 -7.52 3.23 13.75
C ARG A 24 -7.72 4.58 13.04
N PRO A 25 -7.46 5.75 13.67
CA PRO A 25 -7.62 7.04 12.98
C PRO A 25 -6.52 7.31 11.93
N ILE A 26 -5.44 6.54 11.91
CA ILE A 26 -4.29 6.76 11.02
C ILE A 26 -4.60 6.15 9.64
N ARG A 27 -5.24 6.93 8.77
CA ARG A 27 -5.55 6.54 7.39
C ARG A 27 -4.58 7.20 6.41
N ILE A 28 -3.46 6.54 6.14
CA ILE A 28 -2.33 7.11 5.37
C ILE A 28 -2.77 7.60 3.99
N LEU A 29 -3.41 6.72 3.20
CA LEU A 29 -3.81 7.05 1.82
C LEU A 29 -4.84 8.19 1.77
N ASP A 30 -5.83 8.19 2.66
CA ASP A 30 -6.81 9.29 2.75
C ASP A 30 -6.13 10.60 3.14
N SER A 31 -5.13 10.51 4.02
CA SER A 31 -4.38 11.64 4.56
C SER A 31 -3.42 12.28 3.55
N ILE A 32 -2.96 11.58 2.51
CA ILE A 32 -2.06 12.15 1.48
C ILE A 32 -2.79 12.50 0.17
N LYS A 33 -4.08 12.19 0.07
CA LYS A 33 -4.85 12.37 -1.15
C LYS A 33 -4.94 13.83 -1.59
N TRP A 34 -4.73 14.07 -2.89
CA TRP A 34 -5.00 15.35 -3.53
C TRP A 34 -6.48 15.46 -3.90
N CYS A 35 -7.05 16.66 -3.77
CA CYS A 35 -8.46 16.88 -4.06
C CYS A 35 -8.69 16.81 -5.59
N PRO A 36 -9.90 16.43 -6.05
CA PRO A 36 -10.18 16.25 -7.48
C PRO A 36 -9.89 17.50 -8.34
N ARG A 37 -9.96 18.68 -7.71
CA ARG A 37 -9.64 19.96 -8.37
C ARG A 37 -8.19 20.06 -8.81
N VAL A 38 -7.23 19.52 -8.05
CA VAL A 38 -5.81 19.52 -8.44
C VAL A 38 -5.62 18.82 -9.77
N ARG A 39 -6.28 17.67 -9.96
CA ARG A 39 -6.28 16.93 -11.22
C ARG A 39 -6.92 17.75 -12.35
N ALA A 40 -8.11 18.30 -12.10
CA ALA A 40 -8.82 19.09 -13.10
C ALA A 40 -8.00 20.32 -13.58
N ASP A 41 -7.41 21.06 -12.64
CA ASP A 41 -6.61 22.25 -12.92
C ASP A 41 -5.32 21.87 -13.67
N PHE A 42 -4.68 20.75 -13.33
CA PHE A 42 -3.49 20.25 -14.04
C PHE A 42 -3.79 19.96 -15.52
N PHE A 43 -4.85 19.20 -15.81
CA PHE A 43 -5.25 18.90 -17.20
C PHE A 43 -5.75 20.13 -17.95
N ALA A 44 -6.51 21.01 -17.30
CA ALA A 44 -6.95 22.28 -17.90
C ALA A 44 -5.78 23.20 -18.27
N SER A 45 -4.66 23.11 -17.56
CA SER A 45 -3.42 23.82 -17.88
C SER A 45 -2.62 23.22 -19.05
N GLY A 46 -3.11 22.13 -19.64
CA GLY A 46 -2.38 21.36 -20.64
C GLY A 46 -1.17 20.63 -20.06
N CYS A 47 -1.24 20.21 -18.79
CA CYS A 47 -0.21 19.45 -18.07
C CYS A 47 1.12 20.20 -17.88
N LYS A 48 1.09 21.54 -17.84
CA LYS A 48 2.29 22.40 -17.82
C LYS A 48 2.50 23.17 -16.53
N VAL A 49 1.48 23.28 -15.69
CA VAL A 49 1.55 24.05 -14.43
C VAL A 49 1.73 23.08 -13.28
N LEU A 50 2.78 23.28 -12.48
CA LEU A 50 3.07 22.43 -11.33
C LEU A 50 1.95 22.59 -10.29
N PRO A 51 1.34 21.47 -9.82
CA PRO A 51 0.37 21.53 -8.74
C PRO A 51 0.93 22.18 -7.47
N ALA A 52 0.24 23.20 -6.95
CA ALA A 52 0.61 23.88 -5.72
C ALA A 52 0.16 23.07 -4.48
N VAL A 53 0.81 21.93 -4.25
CA VAL A 53 0.52 21.00 -3.14
C VAL A 53 1.63 21.06 -2.10
N ASP A 54 1.62 22.13 -1.30
CA ASP A 54 2.56 22.37 -0.21
C ASP A 54 1.94 22.08 1.18
N ALA A 55 2.68 22.39 2.26
CA ALA A 55 2.16 22.24 3.62
C ALA A 55 0.89 23.10 3.89
N ALA A 56 0.73 24.25 3.22
CA ALA A 56 -0.46 25.08 3.36
C ALA A 56 -1.67 24.43 2.65
N TYR A 57 -1.45 23.81 1.50
CA TYR A 57 -2.47 23.02 0.81
C TYR A 57 -3.06 21.95 1.74
N TYR A 58 -2.23 21.13 2.40
CA TYR A 58 -2.72 20.07 3.28
C TYR A 58 -3.48 20.63 4.48
N ARG A 59 -2.99 21.70 5.12
CA ARG A 59 -3.70 22.35 6.24
C ARG A 59 -5.12 22.82 5.86
N ASN A 60 -5.29 23.32 4.64
CA ASN A 60 -6.55 23.93 4.20
C ASN A 60 -7.51 22.95 3.52
N ASN A 61 -6.99 21.94 2.81
CA ASN A 61 -7.79 21.09 1.92
C ASN A 61 -7.88 19.62 2.38
N ASN A 62 -6.93 19.14 3.18
CA ASN A 62 -6.92 17.77 3.70
C ASN A 62 -6.29 17.71 5.11
N PRO A 63 -6.90 18.39 6.11
CA PRO A 63 -6.39 18.40 7.48
C PRO A 63 -6.48 17.00 8.10
N LEU A 64 -5.63 16.72 9.10
CA LEU A 64 -5.71 15.46 9.84
C LEU A 64 -7.02 15.36 10.61
N GLU A 65 -7.67 14.19 10.50
CA GLU A 65 -8.89 13.86 11.25
C GLU A 65 -8.62 13.56 12.74
N PHE A 66 -7.36 13.64 13.18
CA PHE A 66 -6.92 13.36 14.55
C PHE A 66 -5.85 14.36 15.00
N GLN A 67 -5.65 14.48 16.32
CA GLN A 67 -4.60 15.30 16.92
C GLN A 67 -3.27 14.52 16.97
N PRO A 68 -2.22 14.92 16.21
CA PRO A 68 -1.00 14.12 16.07
C PRO A 68 -0.27 13.87 17.39
N LEU A 69 -0.14 14.91 18.22
CA LEU A 69 0.52 14.83 19.52
C LEU A 69 -0.18 13.85 20.47
N GLU A 70 -1.52 13.82 20.46
CA GLU A 70 -2.31 12.91 21.30
C GLU A 70 -2.11 11.46 20.87
N VAL A 71 -2.25 11.18 19.56
CA VAL A 71 -2.09 9.81 19.02
C VAL A 71 -0.67 9.29 19.28
N ARG A 72 0.36 10.12 19.05
CA ARG A 72 1.75 9.76 19.38
C ARG A 72 1.95 9.52 20.87
N GLY A 73 1.34 10.34 21.73
CA GLY A 73 1.39 10.17 23.19
C GLY A 73 0.76 8.85 23.63
N VAL A 74 -0.38 8.48 23.07
CA VAL A 74 -1.06 7.19 23.33
C VAL A 74 -0.18 6.01 22.89
N LEU A 75 0.35 6.03 21.68
CA LEU A 75 1.24 4.97 21.17
C LEU A 75 2.53 4.83 22.00
N HIS A 76 3.12 5.95 22.42
CA HIS A 76 4.27 5.95 23.30
C HIS A 76 3.93 5.34 24.67
N GLN A 77 2.78 5.66 25.24
CA GLN A 77 2.34 5.08 26.50
C GLN A 77 2.09 3.57 26.39
N ILE A 78 1.49 3.12 25.28
CA ILE A 78 1.32 1.69 24.99
C ILE A 78 2.69 0.99 24.92
N GLU A 79 3.68 1.57 24.21
CA GLU A 79 5.05 1.03 24.15
C GLU A 79 5.65 0.83 25.55
N ARG A 80 5.48 1.81 26.44
CA ARG A 80 5.99 1.74 27.83
C ARG A 80 5.28 0.67 28.64
N ASP A 81 3.96 0.56 28.50
CA ASP A 81 3.18 -0.44 29.21
C ASP A 81 3.51 -1.86 28.73
N ILE A 82 3.79 -2.05 27.44
CA ILE A 82 4.28 -3.32 26.90
C ILE A 82 5.57 -3.74 27.61
N VAL A 83 6.56 -2.84 27.72
CA VAL A 83 7.82 -3.14 28.43
C VAL A 83 7.56 -3.44 29.91
N ARG A 84 6.72 -2.63 30.57
CA ARG A 84 6.43 -2.77 32.00
C ARG A 84 5.76 -4.11 32.32
N ASN A 85 4.85 -4.57 31.49
CA ASN A 85 3.99 -5.71 31.79
C ASN A 85 4.49 -7.03 31.17
N LEU A 86 5.08 -7.01 29.97
CA LEU A 86 5.60 -8.20 29.30
C LEU A 86 7.11 -8.37 29.46
N GLY A 87 7.83 -7.32 29.89
CA GLY A 87 9.28 -7.29 29.96
C GLY A 87 9.93 -6.92 28.63
N GLN A 88 11.15 -6.39 28.70
CA GLN A 88 11.89 -5.92 27.52
C GLN A 88 12.38 -7.05 26.60
N LEU A 89 12.72 -8.21 27.18
CA LEU A 89 13.30 -9.35 26.46
C LEU A 89 12.23 -10.30 25.88
N ASN A 90 10.95 -10.03 26.12
CA ASN A 90 9.87 -10.85 25.58
C ASN A 90 9.76 -10.62 24.05
N PRO A 91 9.74 -11.67 23.21
CA PRO A 91 9.65 -11.52 21.76
C PRO A 91 8.41 -10.74 21.29
N LEU A 92 7.24 -10.94 21.91
CA LEU A 92 6.03 -10.17 21.59
C LEU A 92 6.19 -8.69 21.97
N SER A 93 6.87 -8.41 23.09
CA SER A 93 7.21 -7.04 23.47
C SER A 93 8.06 -6.36 22.39
N THR A 94 9.06 -7.05 21.84
CA THR A 94 9.88 -6.52 20.73
C THR A 94 9.04 -6.15 19.52
N ILE A 95 8.15 -7.05 19.08
CA ILE A 95 7.31 -6.85 17.89
C ILE A 95 6.31 -5.70 18.13
N MET A 96 5.56 -5.75 19.22
CA MET A 96 4.52 -4.75 19.53
C MET A 96 5.09 -3.35 19.71
N ARG A 97 6.29 -3.24 20.31
CA ARG A 97 6.98 -1.95 20.46
C ARG A 97 7.47 -1.41 19.12
N ARG A 98 7.99 -2.26 18.25
CA ARG A 98 8.35 -1.87 16.88
C ARG A 98 7.14 -1.28 16.17
N ILE A 99 5.99 -1.96 16.22
CA ILE A 99 4.74 -1.48 15.63
C ILE A 99 4.29 -0.13 16.22
N CYS A 100 4.36 0.05 17.55
CA CYS A 100 4.04 1.34 18.17
C CYS A 100 4.95 2.47 17.68
N ARG A 101 6.23 2.19 17.44
CA ARG A 101 7.20 3.18 16.93
C ARG A 101 6.93 3.50 15.46
N GLU A 102 6.64 2.50 14.65
CA GLU A 102 6.29 2.68 13.24
C GLU A 102 5.03 3.56 13.12
N TYR A 103 3.97 3.32 13.91
CA TYR A 103 2.81 4.22 13.88
C TYR A 103 3.11 5.63 14.40
N GLN A 104 3.99 5.80 15.38
CA GLN A 104 4.44 7.14 15.79
C GLN A 104 5.16 7.86 14.66
N LEU A 105 5.98 7.13 13.89
CA LEU A 105 6.72 7.65 12.75
C LEU A 105 5.78 7.96 11.57
N VAL A 106 4.75 7.15 11.33
CA VAL A 106 3.67 7.46 10.38
C VAL A 106 2.94 8.74 10.77
N VAL A 107 2.65 8.97 12.06
CA VAL A 107 2.03 10.23 12.47
C VAL A 107 2.95 11.42 12.13
N ARG A 108 4.26 11.29 12.36
CA ARG A 108 5.23 12.34 11.95
C ARG A 108 5.30 12.53 10.44
N LEU A 109 5.26 11.44 9.67
CA LEU A 109 5.17 11.49 8.20
C LEU A 109 3.97 12.36 7.78
N LEU A 110 2.81 12.10 8.38
CA LEU A 110 1.59 12.84 8.07
C LEU A 110 1.62 14.31 8.55
N GLU A 111 2.32 14.61 9.64
CA GLU A 111 2.61 16.00 10.07
C GLU A 111 3.50 16.74 9.06
N ALA A 112 4.42 16.01 8.41
CA ALA A 112 5.43 16.54 7.49
C ALA A 112 4.95 16.72 6.04
N ARG A 113 3.70 16.38 5.70
CA ARG A 113 3.20 16.47 4.32
C ARG A 113 3.39 17.86 3.71
N GLY A 114 3.90 17.89 2.48
CA GLY A 114 4.22 19.14 1.77
C GLY A 114 5.51 19.83 2.26
N THR A 115 6.37 19.10 2.97
CA THR A 115 7.72 19.52 3.40
C THR A 115 8.76 18.46 3.01
N SER A 116 10.05 18.83 3.02
CA SER A 116 11.16 17.89 2.72
C SER A 116 11.25 16.73 3.70
N ASP A 117 10.82 16.92 4.96
CA ASP A 117 10.88 15.88 6.00
C ASP A 117 9.97 14.69 5.67
N PHE A 118 8.95 14.88 4.83
CA PHE A 118 8.08 13.79 4.39
C PHE A 118 8.89 12.68 3.71
N ASN A 119 9.82 13.05 2.82
CA ASN A 119 10.61 12.06 2.08
C ASN A 119 11.52 11.26 3.02
N LEU A 120 12.25 11.95 3.91
CA LEU A 120 13.16 11.31 4.87
C LEU A 120 12.44 10.29 5.76
N ILE A 121 11.23 10.63 6.22
CA ILE A 121 10.43 9.73 7.05
C ILE A 121 9.85 8.58 6.22
N SER A 122 9.48 8.84 4.96
CA SER A 122 8.97 7.82 4.03
C SER A 122 10.04 6.76 3.76
N GLU A 123 11.27 7.18 3.49
CA GLU A 123 12.43 6.28 3.30
C GLU A 123 12.67 5.40 4.54
N GLU A 124 12.59 5.97 5.76
CA GLU A 124 12.74 5.19 7.00
C GLU A 124 11.62 4.14 7.18
N LEU A 125 10.41 4.41 6.72
CA LEU A 125 9.24 3.54 6.87
C LEU A 125 9.13 2.46 5.79
N TYR A 126 9.46 2.81 4.54
CA TYR A 126 9.15 2.00 3.36
C TYR A 126 10.39 1.55 2.57
N GLY A 127 11.57 2.12 2.87
CA GLY A 127 12.79 1.97 2.08
C GLY A 127 12.94 3.05 1.02
N SER A 128 14.11 3.08 0.37
CA SER A 128 14.47 3.98 -0.73
C SER A 128 14.77 3.19 -2.01
N ALA A 129 14.57 3.80 -3.17
CA ALA A 129 15.02 3.22 -4.44
C ALA A 129 16.55 3.02 -4.50
N SER A 130 17.30 3.72 -3.66
CA SER A 130 18.76 3.59 -3.53
C SER A 130 19.22 2.45 -2.61
N ASP A 131 18.29 1.74 -1.95
CA ASP A 131 18.62 0.64 -1.05
C ASP A 131 19.26 -0.54 -1.79
N VAL A 132 20.22 -1.20 -1.12
CA VAL A 132 20.86 -2.45 -1.55
C VAL A 132 20.48 -3.59 -0.61
N PHE A 133 20.29 -4.80 -1.15
CA PHE A 133 19.99 -5.98 -0.32
C PHE A 133 21.22 -6.54 0.38
N HIS A 134 22.35 -6.62 -0.33
CA HIS A 134 23.66 -6.99 0.21
C HIS A 134 24.76 -6.04 -0.24
N VAL A 135 25.89 -6.05 0.48
CA VAL A 135 27.04 -5.21 0.14
C VAL A 135 27.57 -5.60 -1.24
N GLY A 136 27.56 -4.64 -2.16
CA GLY A 136 28.02 -4.83 -3.54
C GLY A 136 26.93 -5.25 -4.53
N ASP A 137 25.70 -5.45 -4.06
CA ASP A 137 24.55 -5.71 -4.92
C ASP A 137 24.07 -4.43 -5.64
N PRO A 138 23.40 -4.56 -6.79
CA PRO A 138 22.68 -3.44 -7.41
C PRO A 138 21.63 -2.86 -6.47
N THR A 139 21.38 -1.56 -6.59
CA THR A 139 20.26 -0.90 -5.91
C THR A 139 18.91 -1.37 -6.48
N LEU A 140 17.82 -1.08 -5.77
CA LEU A 140 16.47 -1.28 -6.32
C LEU A 140 16.27 -0.52 -7.64
N ALA A 141 16.81 0.70 -7.75
CA ALA A 141 16.78 1.49 -8.97
C ALA A 141 17.54 0.80 -10.12
N ASP A 142 18.73 0.24 -9.85
CA ASP A 142 19.53 -0.48 -10.85
C ASP A 142 18.83 -1.74 -11.35
N LEU A 143 18.19 -2.50 -10.45
CA LEU A 143 17.36 -3.65 -10.82
C LEU A 143 16.17 -3.21 -11.66
N GLY A 144 15.53 -2.10 -11.30
CA GLY A 144 14.44 -1.49 -12.05
C GLY A 144 14.83 -1.20 -13.50
N THR A 145 15.95 -0.51 -13.70
CA THR A 145 16.46 -0.17 -15.05
C THR A 145 16.82 -1.42 -15.87
N GLN A 146 17.42 -2.43 -15.25
CA GLN A 146 17.73 -3.69 -15.95
C GLN A 146 16.46 -4.42 -16.40
N MET A 147 15.45 -4.51 -15.53
CA MET A 147 14.17 -5.14 -15.85
C MET A 147 13.39 -4.35 -16.91
N GLU A 148 13.43 -3.02 -16.85
CA GLU A 148 12.78 -2.13 -17.81
C GLU A 148 13.24 -2.43 -19.25
N ALA A 149 14.56 -2.51 -19.47
CA ALA A 149 15.12 -2.79 -20.79
C ALA A 149 14.69 -4.16 -21.35
N ILE A 150 14.57 -5.17 -20.48
CA ILE A 150 14.10 -6.51 -20.85
C ILE A 150 12.62 -6.46 -21.24
N LEU A 151 11.79 -5.81 -20.41
CA LEU A 151 10.34 -5.74 -20.60
C LEU A 151 9.96 -4.92 -21.83
N ILE A 152 10.65 -3.81 -22.10
CA ILE A 152 10.45 -3.02 -23.34
C ILE A 152 10.67 -3.89 -24.58
N ASN A 153 11.68 -4.77 -24.56
CA ASN A 153 11.93 -5.66 -25.70
C ASN A 153 10.88 -6.75 -25.84
N LEU A 154 10.38 -7.30 -24.72
CA LEU A 154 9.28 -8.27 -24.74
C LEU A 154 7.98 -7.66 -25.26
N LEU A 155 7.67 -6.43 -24.85
CA LEU A 155 6.44 -5.72 -25.25
C LEU A 155 6.39 -5.34 -26.74
N LYS A 156 7.52 -5.38 -27.46
CA LYS A 156 7.53 -5.24 -28.93
C LYS A 156 6.93 -6.45 -29.63
N ASN A 157 6.81 -7.59 -28.95
CA ASN A 157 6.24 -8.79 -29.53
C ASN A 157 4.71 -8.74 -29.47
N ALA A 158 4.07 -8.88 -30.64
CA ALA A 158 2.61 -8.86 -30.76
C ALA A 158 1.91 -9.95 -29.91
N SER A 159 2.58 -11.06 -29.60
CA SER A 159 2.04 -12.09 -28.71
C SER A 159 1.94 -11.69 -27.24
N MET A 160 2.55 -10.56 -26.85
CA MET A 160 2.55 -10.04 -25.47
C MET A 160 1.48 -8.96 -25.25
N VAL A 161 0.67 -8.65 -26.27
CA VAL A 161 -0.43 -7.68 -26.16
C VAL A 161 -1.52 -8.25 -25.25
N GLU A 162 -1.87 -7.52 -24.20
CA GLU A 162 -2.96 -7.90 -23.29
C GLU A 162 -4.30 -7.89 -24.02
N SER A 163 -5.19 -8.83 -23.66
CA SER A 163 -6.54 -8.86 -24.20
C SER A 163 -7.32 -7.59 -23.82
N PRO A 164 -8.28 -7.16 -24.66
CA PRO A 164 -9.15 -6.03 -24.34
C PRO A 164 -9.85 -6.23 -23.00
N LYS A 165 -10.06 -5.14 -22.27
CA LYS A 165 -10.79 -5.12 -21.01
C LYS A 165 -12.29 -5.08 -21.28
N ASP A 166 -12.91 -6.24 -21.39
CA ASP A 166 -14.31 -6.43 -21.79
C ASP A 166 -15.22 -6.95 -20.67
N ILE A 167 -14.69 -7.25 -19.49
CA ILE A 167 -15.42 -7.67 -18.29
C ILE A 167 -15.82 -6.43 -17.48
N PRO A 168 -17.11 -6.06 -17.41
CA PRO A 168 -17.55 -4.90 -16.64
C PRO A 168 -17.46 -5.16 -15.12
N ALA A 169 -17.30 -4.10 -14.33
CA ALA A 169 -17.16 -4.19 -12.88
C ALA A 169 -18.21 -5.09 -12.17
N PRO A 170 -19.53 -5.05 -12.47
CA PRO A 170 -20.49 -5.96 -11.83
C PRO A 170 -20.22 -7.44 -12.09
N GLN A 171 -19.73 -7.78 -13.29
CA GLN A 171 -19.36 -9.15 -13.63
C GLN A 171 -18.06 -9.56 -12.93
N ALA A 172 -17.07 -8.66 -12.87
CA ALA A 172 -15.84 -8.87 -12.12
C ALA A 172 -16.11 -9.16 -10.64
N VAL A 173 -17.04 -8.41 -10.02
CA VAL A 173 -17.48 -8.63 -8.64
C VAL A 173 -18.06 -10.02 -8.43
N GLU A 174 -18.93 -10.49 -9.34
CA GLU A 174 -19.50 -11.85 -9.26
C GLU A 174 -18.41 -12.92 -9.36
N MET A 175 -17.52 -12.80 -10.35
CA MET A 175 -16.41 -13.74 -10.56
C MET A 175 -15.50 -13.82 -9.34
N LEU A 176 -15.08 -12.67 -8.80
CA LEU A 176 -14.18 -12.61 -7.65
C LEU A 176 -14.87 -13.09 -6.36
N ASN A 177 -16.15 -12.78 -6.13
CA ASN A 177 -16.89 -13.34 -5.00
C ASN A 177 -16.94 -14.87 -5.08
N GLN A 178 -17.26 -15.43 -6.25
CA GLN A 178 -17.32 -16.89 -6.45
C GLN A 178 -15.97 -17.55 -6.17
N ARG A 179 -14.88 -17.00 -6.72
CA ARG A 179 -13.53 -17.56 -6.56
C ARG A 179 -13.02 -17.44 -5.12
N LEU A 180 -13.17 -16.27 -4.50
CA LEU A 180 -12.72 -16.04 -3.12
C LEU A 180 -13.52 -16.87 -2.10
N LEU A 181 -14.80 -17.12 -2.34
CA LEU A 181 -15.61 -18.00 -1.49
C LEU A 181 -15.12 -19.47 -1.54
N GLN A 182 -14.59 -19.91 -2.68
CA GLN A 182 -14.02 -21.27 -2.80
C GLN A 182 -12.72 -21.41 -2.01
N VAL A 183 -11.87 -20.38 -2.03
CA VAL A 183 -10.58 -20.39 -1.32
C VAL A 183 -10.75 -20.14 0.18
N PHE A 184 -11.65 -19.24 0.56
CA PHE A 184 -11.88 -18.82 1.95
C PHE A 184 -13.34 -19.06 2.38
N PRO A 185 -13.78 -20.33 2.48
CA PRO A 185 -15.15 -20.65 2.86
C PRO A 185 -15.45 -20.12 4.27
N ASN A 186 -16.58 -19.43 4.42
CA ASN A 186 -17.05 -18.83 5.67
C ASN A 186 -16.14 -17.73 6.26
N ALA A 187 -15.19 -17.18 5.50
CA ALA A 187 -14.34 -16.09 5.96
C ALA A 187 -15.04 -14.71 5.97
N GLY A 188 -16.25 -14.62 5.39
CA GLY A 188 -17.00 -13.37 5.33
C GLY A 188 -16.44 -12.32 4.36
N ILE A 189 -15.54 -12.71 3.46
CA ILE A 189 -14.99 -11.84 2.41
C ILE A 189 -16.11 -11.39 1.48
N ARG A 190 -16.13 -10.09 1.16
CA ARG A 190 -17.10 -9.51 0.24
C ARG A 190 -16.40 -8.72 -0.87
N VAL A 191 -16.72 -9.01 -2.11
CA VAL A 191 -16.34 -8.15 -3.24
C VAL A 191 -17.50 -7.19 -3.53
N LEU A 192 -17.23 -5.88 -3.56
CA LEU A 192 -18.23 -4.82 -3.61
C LEU A 192 -17.89 -3.76 -4.66
N LEU A 193 -18.90 -3.12 -5.24
CA LEU A 193 -18.71 -1.95 -6.09
C LEU A 193 -18.48 -0.68 -5.26
N ASN A 194 -17.69 0.27 -5.78
CA ASN A 194 -17.48 1.58 -5.18
C ASN A 194 -17.20 2.67 -6.23
N ASP A 195 -18.02 3.72 -6.23
CA ASP A 195 -17.92 4.83 -7.19
C ASP A 195 -16.84 5.88 -6.83
N ARG A 196 -16.25 5.82 -5.63
CA ARG A 196 -15.40 6.90 -5.08
C ARG A 196 -13.89 6.58 -5.06
N MET A 197 -13.46 5.63 -5.88
CA MET A 197 -12.07 5.16 -5.90
C MET A 197 -11.28 5.74 -7.07
N THR A 198 -10.00 5.99 -6.84
CA THR A 198 -9.02 6.33 -7.88
C THR A 198 -8.45 5.07 -8.53
N ALA A 199 -8.13 4.05 -7.74
CA ALA A 199 -7.70 2.75 -8.23
C ALA A 199 -8.87 1.90 -8.75
N ASP A 200 -8.58 1.00 -9.70
CA ASP A 200 -9.56 0.05 -10.27
C ASP A 200 -10.07 -0.94 -9.21
N ALA A 201 -9.23 -1.30 -8.23
CA ALA A 201 -9.58 -2.14 -7.10
C ALA A 201 -8.78 -1.78 -5.84
N ALA A 202 -9.27 -2.17 -4.66
CA ALA A 202 -8.54 -2.05 -3.40
C ALA A 202 -9.05 -3.04 -2.34
N ALA A 203 -8.13 -3.77 -1.72
CA ALA A 203 -8.42 -4.61 -0.55
C ALA A 203 -8.59 -3.79 0.74
N GLY A 204 -9.52 -4.22 1.58
CA GLY A 204 -9.69 -3.80 2.98
C GLY A 204 -9.46 -4.97 3.93
N SER A 205 -10.02 -4.89 5.14
CA SER A 205 -9.89 -5.95 6.16
C SER A 205 -10.60 -7.25 5.78
N ASP A 206 -11.78 -7.12 5.17
CA ASP A 206 -12.73 -8.20 4.91
C ASP A 206 -13.46 -8.00 3.58
N TYR A 207 -12.97 -7.09 2.73
CA TYR A 207 -13.60 -6.76 1.46
C TYR A 207 -12.58 -6.45 0.38
N LEU A 208 -12.98 -6.66 -0.87
CA LEU A 208 -12.32 -6.13 -2.06
C LEU A 208 -13.30 -5.17 -2.74
N LYS A 209 -12.91 -3.91 -2.91
CA LYS A 209 -13.73 -2.93 -3.63
C LYS A 209 -13.27 -2.84 -5.08
N ILE A 210 -14.22 -2.84 -5.99
CA ILE A 210 -14.02 -2.67 -7.44
C ILE A 210 -14.63 -1.34 -7.86
N ARG A 211 -13.89 -0.53 -8.61
CA ARG A 211 -14.41 0.75 -9.12
C ARG A 211 -15.51 0.50 -10.15
N SER A 212 -16.66 1.13 -9.99
CA SER A 212 -17.88 0.75 -10.73
C SER A 212 -17.84 0.99 -12.23
N ASP A 213 -16.99 1.92 -12.70
CA ASP A 213 -16.78 2.26 -14.11
C ASP A 213 -15.55 1.55 -14.72
N ALA A 214 -14.87 0.71 -13.96
CA ALA A 214 -13.73 -0.06 -14.47
C ALA A 214 -14.20 -1.26 -15.31
N CYS A 215 -13.42 -1.54 -16.34
CA CYS A 215 -13.49 -2.80 -17.09
C CYS A 215 -12.19 -3.57 -16.88
N PHE A 216 -12.28 -4.90 -16.97
CA PHE A 216 -11.18 -5.83 -16.71
C PHE A 216 -11.07 -6.82 -17.86
N ASN A 217 -9.90 -7.43 -18.06
CA ASN A 217 -9.79 -8.66 -18.83
C ASN A 217 -9.65 -9.87 -17.90
N ALA A 218 -9.61 -11.08 -18.45
CA ALA A 218 -9.50 -12.30 -17.64
C ALA A 218 -8.23 -12.33 -16.77
N LEU A 219 -7.10 -11.83 -17.30
CA LEU A 219 -5.84 -11.78 -16.57
C LEU A 219 -5.91 -10.80 -15.39
N ASP A 220 -6.57 -9.64 -15.56
CA ASP A 220 -6.78 -8.69 -14.46
C ASP A 220 -7.56 -9.35 -13.32
N ILE A 221 -8.59 -10.15 -13.62
CA ILE A 221 -9.32 -10.92 -12.60
C ILE A 221 -8.42 -11.93 -11.90
N ASP A 222 -7.58 -12.63 -12.66
CA ASP A 222 -6.63 -13.59 -12.11
C ASP A 222 -5.60 -12.93 -11.18
N VAL A 223 -5.10 -11.74 -11.55
CA VAL A 223 -4.22 -10.89 -10.72
C VAL A 223 -4.95 -10.48 -9.45
N LEU A 224 -6.16 -9.92 -9.55
CA LEU A 224 -6.93 -9.47 -8.37
C LEU A 224 -7.19 -10.62 -7.39
N GLU A 225 -7.49 -11.81 -7.89
CA GLU A 225 -7.68 -12.99 -7.06
C GLU A 225 -6.43 -13.34 -6.23
N VAL A 226 -5.23 -13.36 -6.85
CA VAL A 226 -4.01 -13.74 -6.13
C VAL A 226 -3.39 -12.61 -5.32
N HIS A 227 -3.31 -11.42 -5.91
CA HIS A 227 -2.66 -10.26 -5.31
C HIS A 227 -3.51 -9.72 -4.15
N GLU A 228 -4.74 -9.30 -4.46
CA GLU A 228 -5.63 -8.71 -3.45
C GLU A 228 -6.30 -9.79 -2.59
N GLY A 229 -6.71 -10.90 -3.20
CA GLY A 229 -7.42 -11.98 -2.52
C GLY A 229 -6.53 -12.86 -1.65
N TRP A 230 -5.55 -13.55 -2.25
CA TRP A 230 -4.77 -14.54 -1.49
C TRP A 230 -3.76 -13.89 -0.56
N VAL A 231 -3.06 -12.85 -1.03
CA VAL A 231 -2.01 -12.21 -0.25
C VAL A 231 -2.60 -11.17 0.70
N HIS A 232 -3.15 -10.05 0.21
CA HIS A 232 -3.62 -8.99 1.10
C HIS A 232 -4.77 -9.43 2.02
N LEU A 233 -5.87 -9.94 1.46
CA LEU A 233 -7.01 -10.41 2.27
C LEU A 233 -6.67 -11.67 3.06
N GLY A 234 -6.05 -12.68 2.43
CA GLY A 234 -5.74 -13.95 3.09
C GLY A 234 -4.81 -13.79 4.30
N THR A 235 -3.76 -12.96 4.18
CA THR A 235 -2.85 -12.71 5.32
C THR A 235 -3.50 -11.83 6.39
N THR A 236 -4.33 -10.86 6.00
CA THR A 236 -5.10 -10.03 6.96
C THR A 236 -6.07 -10.89 7.77
N LEU A 237 -6.81 -11.80 7.11
CA LEU A 237 -7.70 -12.74 7.79
C LEU A 237 -6.92 -13.64 8.75
N ASN A 238 -5.79 -14.19 8.32
CA ASN A 238 -4.93 -14.99 9.19
C ASN A 238 -4.47 -14.21 10.44
N GLY A 239 -4.16 -12.93 10.28
CA GLY A 239 -3.85 -12.02 11.38
C GLY A 239 -5.05 -11.74 12.29
N MET A 240 -6.24 -11.54 11.71
CA MET A 240 -7.49 -11.34 12.45
C MET A 240 -7.94 -12.58 13.24
N PHE A 241 -7.62 -13.78 12.77
CA PHE A 241 -7.91 -15.03 13.48
C PHE A 241 -7.00 -15.30 14.68
N GLN A 242 -5.97 -14.47 14.90
CA GLN A 242 -5.09 -14.63 16.06
C GLN A 242 -5.83 -14.26 17.36
N PRO A 243 -6.01 -15.20 18.32
CA PRO A 243 -6.91 -14.98 19.46
C PRO A 243 -6.39 -13.97 20.50
N TRP A 244 -5.07 -13.73 20.50
CA TRP A 244 -4.39 -12.88 21.48
C TRP A 244 -3.59 -11.74 20.83
N CYS A 245 -2.99 -11.99 19.66
CA CYS A 245 -2.18 -11.01 18.93
C CYS A 245 -3.02 -10.30 17.86
N THR A 246 -4.11 -9.64 18.26
CA THR A 246 -5.02 -8.91 17.37
C THR A 246 -4.35 -7.83 16.52
N PHE A 247 -3.19 -7.31 16.94
CA PHE A 247 -2.37 -6.37 16.19
C PHE A 247 -1.84 -6.96 14.87
N LEU A 248 -1.77 -8.29 14.75
CA LEU A 248 -1.37 -8.98 13.51
C LEU A 248 -2.41 -8.87 12.41
N GLY A 249 -3.65 -8.51 12.74
CA GLY A 249 -4.68 -8.16 11.76
C GLY A 249 -4.54 -6.74 11.19
N LYS A 250 -3.43 -6.06 11.46
CA LYS A 250 -3.08 -4.74 10.91
C LYS A 250 -1.73 -4.82 10.21
N GLY A 251 -1.64 -4.23 9.03
CA GLY A 251 -0.39 -4.09 8.29
C GLY A 251 0.31 -2.79 8.67
N PRO A 252 1.32 -2.80 9.57
CA PRO A 252 2.18 -1.64 9.76
C PRO A 252 3.08 -1.42 8.52
N PRO A 253 3.68 -0.24 8.35
CA PRO A 253 4.53 0.08 7.19
C PRO A 253 5.57 -0.99 6.86
N SER A 254 6.24 -1.55 7.86
CA SER A 254 7.25 -2.59 7.65
C SER A 254 6.71 -3.89 7.04
N SER A 255 5.42 -4.16 7.19
CA SER A 255 4.77 -5.31 6.55
C SER A 255 4.43 -5.05 5.09
N THR A 256 4.22 -3.79 4.70
CA THR A 256 3.83 -3.42 3.33
C THR A 256 4.87 -3.89 2.31
N THR A 257 6.16 -3.63 2.56
CA THR A 257 7.23 -4.06 1.65
C THR A 257 7.22 -5.58 1.41
N THR A 258 7.01 -6.38 2.46
CA THR A 258 6.93 -7.84 2.33
C THR A 258 5.62 -8.28 1.67
N GLN A 259 4.49 -7.64 1.97
CA GLN A 259 3.18 -7.94 1.38
C GLN A 259 3.18 -7.71 -0.14
N GLU A 260 3.64 -6.53 -0.58
CA GLU A 260 3.71 -6.19 -2.01
C GLU A 260 4.68 -7.13 -2.75
N GLY A 261 5.86 -7.41 -2.17
CA GLY A 261 6.82 -8.35 -2.74
C GLY A 261 6.25 -9.78 -2.85
N LEU A 262 5.56 -10.26 -1.81
CA LEU A 262 4.89 -11.55 -1.82
C LEU A 262 3.76 -11.59 -2.83
N ALA A 263 3.00 -10.51 -2.99
CA ALA A 263 1.92 -10.42 -3.96
C ALA A 263 2.43 -10.51 -5.40
N VAL A 264 3.46 -9.74 -5.75
CA VAL A 264 4.11 -9.81 -7.08
C VAL A 264 4.76 -11.17 -7.31
N LEU A 265 5.47 -11.73 -6.32
CA LEU A 265 6.03 -13.08 -6.42
C LEU A 265 4.92 -14.12 -6.67
N THR A 266 3.78 -14.00 -5.99
CA THR A 266 2.63 -14.88 -6.17
C THR A 266 2.04 -14.75 -7.58
N GLU A 267 1.92 -13.53 -8.11
CA GLU A 267 1.49 -13.30 -9.51
C GLU A 267 2.39 -14.06 -10.49
N ILE A 268 3.72 -14.01 -10.31
CA ILE A 268 4.70 -14.67 -11.18
C ILE A 268 4.63 -16.19 -11.04
N LEU A 269 4.71 -16.73 -9.82
CA LEU A 269 4.77 -18.17 -9.58
C LEU A 269 3.47 -18.89 -10.00
N THR A 270 2.34 -18.19 -9.96
CA THR A 270 1.05 -18.72 -10.41
C THR A 270 0.78 -18.47 -11.90
N MET A 271 1.73 -17.86 -12.62
CA MET A 271 1.61 -17.51 -14.05
C MET A 271 0.41 -16.60 -14.35
N ARG A 272 0.09 -15.71 -13.41
CA ARG A 272 -1.01 -14.74 -13.51
C ARG A 272 -0.54 -13.30 -13.72
N SER A 273 0.75 -13.09 -13.97
CA SER A 273 1.31 -11.79 -14.36
C SER A 273 1.58 -11.72 -15.87
N SER A 274 1.74 -10.51 -16.40
CA SER A 274 2.14 -10.25 -17.79
C SER A 274 3.38 -9.35 -17.85
N PRO A 275 4.11 -9.32 -18.99
CA PRO A 275 5.16 -8.32 -19.20
C PRO A 275 4.64 -6.89 -19.06
N ALA A 276 3.41 -6.59 -19.48
CA ALA A 276 2.81 -5.26 -19.34
C ALA A 276 2.56 -4.92 -17.87
N ARG A 277 2.07 -5.87 -17.06
CA ARG A 277 1.89 -5.72 -15.62
C ARG A 277 3.23 -5.46 -14.90
N LEU A 278 4.25 -6.26 -15.20
CA LEU A 278 5.60 -6.04 -14.65
C LEU A 278 6.17 -4.69 -15.09
N TYR A 279 5.96 -4.30 -16.34
CA TYR A 279 6.43 -3.00 -16.85
C TYR A 279 5.76 -1.83 -16.13
N ARG A 280 4.46 -1.91 -15.82
CA ARG A 280 3.77 -0.93 -14.98
C ARG A 280 4.37 -0.84 -13.57
N LEU A 281 4.76 -1.97 -12.96
CA LEU A 281 5.42 -1.99 -11.65
C LEU A 281 6.81 -1.36 -11.70
N ILE A 282 7.60 -1.68 -12.71
CA ILE A 282 8.93 -1.08 -12.91
C ILE A 282 8.83 0.43 -13.11
N ASN A 283 7.87 0.91 -13.90
CA ASN A 283 7.64 2.35 -14.06
C ASN A 283 7.33 3.06 -12.73
N ARG A 284 6.66 2.41 -11.77
CA ARG A 284 6.46 2.96 -10.43
C ARG A 284 7.76 3.08 -9.65
N VAL A 285 8.64 2.07 -9.73
CA VAL A 285 9.98 2.13 -9.13
C VAL A 285 10.77 3.29 -9.73
N ARG A 286 10.76 3.43 -11.07
CA ARG A 286 11.45 4.52 -11.77
C ARG A 286 10.88 5.90 -11.40
N ALA A 287 9.57 6.02 -11.25
CA ALA A 287 8.90 7.24 -10.80
C ALA A 287 9.37 7.66 -9.39
N VAL A 288 9.46 6.71 -8.46
CA VAL A 288 9.99 6.95 -7.10
C VAL A 288 11.46 7.34 -7.16
N THR A 289 12.30 6.65 -7.96
CA THR A 289 13.71 7.02 -8.14
C THR A 289 13.87 8.46 -8.61
N LEU A 290 13.11 8.87 -9.62
CA LEU A 290 13.14 10.24 -10.12
C LEU A 290 12.74 11.25 -9.05
N ALA A 291 11.70 10.95 -8.26
CA ALA A 291 11.26 11.82 -7.18
C ALA A 291 12.32 11.95 -6.06
N GLU A 292 12.96 10.84 -5.68
CA GLU A 292 14.07 10.83 -4.70
C GLU A 292 15.30 11.61 -5.22
N ASP A 293 15.57 11.55 -6.53
CA ASP A 293 16.63 12.34 -7.20
C ASP A 293 16.28 13.84 -7.38
N GLY A 294 15.09 14.26 -6.93
CA GLY A 294 14.64 15.65 -6.91
C GLY A 294 13.76 16.09 -8.09
N ALA A 295 13.30 15.16 -8.92
CA ALA A 295 12.33 15.47 -9.98
C ALA A 295 10.99 15.89 -9.38
N HIS A 296 10.40 16.97 -9.91
CA HIS A 296 9.09 17.42 -9.49
C HIS A 296 7.97 16.66 -10.24
N PHE A 297 6.72 16.76 -9.76
CA PHE A 297 5.55 16.06 -10.31
C PHE A 297 5.46 16.03 -11.85
N ILE A 298 5.70 17.15 -12.54
CA ILE A 298 5.61 17.22 -14.02
C ILE A 298 6.69 16.37 -14.71
N GLU A 299 7.90 16.29 -14.15
CA GLU A 299 9.00 15.52 -14.72
C GLU A 299 8.68 14.03 -14.62
N VAL A 300 8.19 13.58 -13.46
CA VAL A 300 7.73 12.21 -13.24
C VAL A 300 6.56 11.88 -14.17
N TYR A 301 5.57 12.77 -14.28
CA TYR A 301 4.44 12.61 -15.20
C TYR A 301 4.90 12.47 -16.67
N ASN A 302 5.80 13.35 -17.13
CA ASN A 302 6.31 13.34 -18.49
C ASN A 302 7.13 12.07 -18.77
N TYR A 303 7.97 11.64 -17.82
CA TYR A 303 8.69 10.36 -17.92
C TYR A 303 7.72 9.21 -18.21
N LEU A 304 6.64 9.09 -17.43
CA LEU A 304 5.65 8.02 -17.61
C LEU A 304 4.94 8.12 -18.97
N ARG A 305 4.68 9.34 -19.47
CA ARG A 305 4.08 9.56 -20.80
C ARG A 305 5.00 9.12 -21.92
N GLU A 306 6.29 9.42 -21.82
CA GLU A 306 7.32 8.97 -22.77
C GLU A 306 7.46 7.44 -22.79
N HIS A 307 7.12 6.79 -21.68
CA HIS A 307 7.15 5.34 -21.51
C HIS A 307 5.82 4.63 -21.85
N ASN A 308 4.99 5.27 -22.68
CA ASN A 308 3.71 4.76 -23.21
C ASN A 308 2.60 4.54 -22.18
N MET A 309 2.67 5.18 -21.01
CA MET A 309 1.52 5.21 -20.09
C MET A 309 0.50 6.26 -20.54
N SER A 310 -0.79 6.01 -20.32
CA SER A 310 -1.85 6.96 -20.65
C SER A 310 -1.76 8.22 -19.79
N GLU A 311 -2.43 9.32 -20.19
CA GLU A 311 -2.46 10.54 -19.38
C GLU A 311 -3.01 10.30 -17.96
N ASP A 312 -4.06 9.49 -17.87
CA ASP A 312 -4.69 9.14 -16.60
C ASP A 312 -3.81 8.26 -15.72
N ASP A 313 -3.14 7.27 -16.30
CA ASP A 313 -2.23 6.39 -15.57
C ASP A 313 -0.98 7.14 -15.12
N SER A 314 -0.40 7.97 -16.00
CA SER A 314 0.76 8.81 -15.68
C SER A 314 0.47 9.75 -14.52
N TYR A 315 -0.71 10.40 -14.53
CA TYR A 315 -1.14 11.24 -13.40
C TYR A 315 -1.30 10.40 -12.13
N SER A 316 -1.98 9.26 -12.22
CA SER A 316 -2.31 8.43 -11.06
C SER A 316 -1.09 7.76 -10.41
N ILE A 317 -0.01 7.53 -11.16
CA ILE A 317 1.26 6.99 -10.65
C ILE A 317 2.16 8.10 -10.07
N ALA A 318 2.11 9.32 -10.64
CA ALA A 318 2.95 10.43 -10.20
C ALA A 318 2.44 11.12 -8.92
N VAL A 319 1.17 10.93 -8.55
CA VAL A 319 0.55 11.43 -7.30
C VAL A 319 0.76 10.43 -6.16
#